data_AF-A0A970TEE6-F1
#
_entry.id   AF-A0A970TEE6-F1
#
_cell.length_a   1.000
_cell.length_b   1.000
_cell.length_c   1.000
_cell.angle_alpha   90.00
_cell.angle_beta   90.00
_cell.angle_gamma   90.00
#
_symmetry.space_group_name_H-M   'P 1'
#
loop_
_entity.id
_entity.type
_entity.pdbx_description
1 polymer ?
#
loop_
_entity_poly.entity_id
_entity_poly.type
_entity_poly.pdbx_seq_one_letter_code
_entity_poly.pdbx_strand_id
1 'polypeptide(L)'
;MSTKIKKVGIIEDARVCSMFRKEGLMNRIVIGDIRVIDNYLECIYMVYGEWKRYFKDTNTFYATYDKKIDRVPKSVGVIPLLCNVLPLVWIFDAEVIVDDIDKDFYESIEDFKQGYINMYPKVDFKGRVSPKKISDNRQDDLNRTATFFSGGVDAYNTLISHIDENPILVTLWGADIFFEDHAGWSFIDRLIKNVANQNDLNYIPIKTSFRRFLNEDTLSEYVFKLTGDNWWYGFQHGIGIIGHIAPLAYQYKIKTVYIASSLTIDDNTTCASDPTIDNYVRFFGCQVVHDGYEYSRPEKTVRISEYVEKTKKPIQLRVCWESEGGSNCCQCEKCYRTILCLLAGKSRPQEYGFNYR
;
A
#
# COMPACT_ATOMS: atom_id res chain seq x y z
N MET A 1 -35.55 6.00 9.75
CA MET A 1 -36.21 4.87 9.08
C MET A 1 -35.16 3.81 8.81
N SER A 2 -35.31 2.65 9.44
CA SER A 2 -34.35 1.55 9.48
C SER A 2 -34.35 0.75 8.18
N THR A 3 -33.24 0.75 7.44
CA THR A 3 -33.05 -0.07 6.25
C THR A 3 -32.33 -1.36 6.65
N LYS A 4 -33.10 -2.45 6.76
CA LYS A 4 -32.63 -3.82 6.99
C LYS A 4 -31.70 -4.27 5.86
N ILE A 5 -30.44 -4.55 6.18
CA ILE A 5 -29.52 -5.29 5.31
C ILE A 5 -29.98 -6.75 5.27
N LYS A 6 -30.47 -7.21 4.11
CA LYS A 6 -30.79 -8.61 3.87
C LYS A 6 -29.49 -9.42 3.81
N LYS A 7 -29.30 -10.38 4.73
CA LYS A 7 -28.35 -11.48 4.56
C LYS A 7 -28.72 -12.25 3.29
N VAL A 8 -27.88 -12.16 2.26
CA VAL A 8 -27.98 -13.03 1.08
C VAL A 8 -27.24 -14.32 1.40
N GLY A 9 -27.98 -15.43 1.37
CA GLY A 9 -27.42 -16.77 1.57
C GLY A 9 -26.43 -17.11 0.47
N ILE A 10 -25.27 -17.64 0.87
CA ILE A 10 -24.29 -18.21 -0.02
C ILE A 10 -24.92 -19.46 -0.63
N ILE A 11 -25.16 -19.45 -1.95
CA ILE A 11 -25.51 -20.66 -2.68
C ILE A 11 -24.21 -21.47 -2.80
N GLU A 12 -24.04 -22.44 -1.91
CA GLU A 12 -23.01 -23.47 -2.06
C GLU A 12 -23.39 -24.32 -3.28
N ASP A 13 -22.68 -24.13 -4.40
CA ASP A 13 -22.83 -24.98 -5.57
C ASP A 13 -22.34 -26.40 -5.23
N ALA A 14 -23.26 -27.37 -5.26
CA ALA A 14 -23.00 -28.76 -4.93
C ALA A 14 -21.88 -29.40 -5.80
N ARG A 15 -21.57 -28.85 -6.97
CA ARG A 15 -20.45 -29.32 -7.80
C ARG A 15 -19.09 -28.97 -7.17
N VAL A 16 -18.99 -27.79 -6.58
CA VAL A 16 -17.79 -27.27 -5.90
C VAL A 16 -17.48 -28.13 -4.67
N CYS A 17 -18.50 -28.52 -3.88
CA CYS A 17 -18.34 -29.42 -2.73
C CYS A 17 -17.84 -30.84 -3.07
N SER A 18 -18.08 -31.35 -4.28
CA SER A 18 -17.75 -32.74 -4.65
C SER A 18 -16.27 -32.95 -5.03
N MET A 19 -15.60 -31.91 -5.54
CA MET A 19 -14.14 -31.93 -5.79
C MET A 19 -13.32 -31.87 -4.49
N PHE A 20 -13.88 -31.32 -3.41
CA PHE A 20 -13.13 -31.01 -2.18
C PHE A 20 -12.92 -32.17 -1.19
N ARG A 21 -13.40 -33.39 -1.47
CA ARG A 21 -13.31 -34.51 -0.52
C ARG A 21 -12.10 -35.43 -0.71
N LYS A 22 -11.19 -35.15 -1.65
CA LYS A 22 -10.03 -36.02 -1.93
C LYS A 22 -8.64 -35.37 -1.92
N GLU A 23 -8.54 -34.05 -1.76
CA GLU A 23 -7.26 -33.35 -1.64
C GLU A 23 -7.12 -32.85 -0.20
N GLY A 24 -6.27 -33.50 0.59
CA GLY A 24 -6.02 -33.08 1.97
C GLY A 24 -5.38 -31.69 2.06
N LEU A 25 -5.68 -30.96 3.15
CA LEU A 25 -4.77 -30.06 3.88
C LEU A 25 -3.99 -28.95 3.12
N MET A 26 -4.22 -28.68 1.84
CA MET A 26 -3.47 -27.65 1.11
C MET A 26 -3.95 -26.24 1.48
N ASN A 27 -3.01 -25.35 1.83
CA ASN A 27 -3.31 -23.94 2.05
C ASN A 27 -3.77 -23.31 0.73
N ARG A 28 -4.93 -22.66 0.73
CA ARG A 28 -5.41 -21.92 -0.45
C ARG A 28 -6.33 -20.78 -0.09
N ILE A 29 -6.39 -19.79 -0.96
CA ILE A 29 -7.38 -18.71 -0.96
C ILE A 29 -8.10 -18.70 -2.30
N VAL A 30 -9.43 -18.80 -2.25
CA VAL A 30 -10.29 -18.72 -3.43
C VAL A 30 -10.92 -17.34 -3.43
N ILE A 31 -10.57 -16.53 -4.44
CA ILE A 31 -11.18 -15.23 -4.66
C ILE A 31 -12.44 -15.45 -5.48
N GLY A 32 -13.59 -15.18 -4.87
CA GLY A 32 -14.91 -15.31 -5.45
C GLY A 32 -15.28 -14.08 -6.27
N ASP A 33 -16.31 -13.35 -5.82
CA ASP A 33 -16.80 -12.18 -6.54
C ASP A 33 -15.96 -10.93 -6.24
N ILE A 34 -15.62 -10.21 -7.30
CA ILE A 34 -15.00 -8.88 -7.27
C ILE A 34 -16.03 -7.89 -7.77
N ARG A 35 -16.40 -6.93 -6.93
CA ARG A 35 -17.42 -5.93 -7.18
C ARG A 35 -16.79 -4.56 -7.25
N VAL A 36 -17.05 -3.87 -8.35
CA VAL A 36 -16.68 -2.47 -8.54
C VAL A 36 -17.96 -1.69 -8.76
N ILE A 37 -18.30 -0.81 -7.83
CA ILE A 37 -19.55 -0.05 -7.82
C ILE A 37 -19.20 1.41 -7.57
N ASP A 38 -19.30 2.25 -8.61
CA ASP A 38 -18.96 3.68 -8.58
C ASP A 38 -17.53 3.92 -8.10
N ASN A 39 -17.33 4.18 -6.81
CA ASN A 39 -16.04 4.43 -6.17
C ASN A 39 -15.65 3.34 -5.14
N TYR A 40 -16.43 2.25 -5.06
CA TYR A 40 -16.26 1.18 -4.09
C TYR A 40 -15.77 -0.10 -4.76
N LEU A 41 -14.75 -0.72 -4.15
CA LEU A 41 -14.21 -2.03 -4.51
C LEU A 41 -14.45 -3.00 -3.35
N GLU A 42 -14.96 -4.19 -3.64
CA GLU A 42 -15.07 -5.31 -2.70
C GLU A 42 -14.60 -6.60 -3.37
N CYS A 43 -13.73 -7.34 -2.69
CA CYS A 43 -13.26 -8.67 -3.06
C CYS A 43 -13.71 -9.67 -1.99
N ILE A 44 -14.57 -10.61 -2.36
CA ILE A 44 -15.02 -11.69 -1.48
C ILE A 44 -14.07 -12.87 -1.67
N TYR A 45 -13.60 -13.47 -0.57
CA TYR A 45 -12.68 -14.60 -0.64
C TYR A 45 -13.00 -15.66 0.42
N MET A 46 -12.51 -16.88 0.19
CA MET A 46 -12.57 -17.99 1.14
C MET A 46 -11.18 -18.57 1.34
N VAL A 47 -10.78 -18.77 2.60
CA VAL A 47 -9.47 -19.33 2.96
C VAL A 47 -9.64 -20.74 3.50
N TYR A 48 -8.77 -21.64 3.06
CA TYR A 48 -8.73 -23.05 3.44
C TYR A 48 -7.34 -23.45 3.88
N GLY A 49 -7.24 -24.49 4.70
CA GLY A 49 -5.99 -24.99 5.26
C GLY A 49 -5.62 -24.35 6.59
N GLU A 50 -4.49 -24.79 7.15
CA GLU A 50 -4.03 -24.42 8.50
C GLU A 50 -3.72 -22.92 8.63
N TRP A 51 -3.29 -22.27 7.55
CA TRP A 51 -2.98 -20.83 7.54
C TRP A 51 -4.22 -19.92 7.70
N LYS A 52 -5.45 -20.47 7.66
CA LYS A 52 -6.68 -19.70 7.89
C LYS A 52 -6.65 -18.91 9.21
N ARG A 53 -5.96 -19.42 10.24
CA ARG A 53 -5.80 -18.75 11.54
C ARG A 53 -5.18 -17.35 11.47
N TYR A 54 -4.48 -17.03 10.38
CA TYR A 54 -3.88 -15.71 10.14
C TYR A 54 -4.82 -14.72 9.45
N PHE A 55 -6.04 -15.14 9.14
CA PHE A 55 -7.09 -14.29 8.59
C PHE A 55 -8.15 -14.03 9.65
N LYS A 56 -8.75 -12.84 9.60
CA LYS A 56 -9.95 -12.52 10.38
C LYS A 56 -11.17 -13.10 9.67
N ASP A 57 -12.21 -13.49 10.42
CA ASP A 57 -13.47 -14.04 9.91
C ASP A 57 -14.37 -12.99 9.22
N THR A 58 -13.80 -12.22 8.31
CA THR A 58 -14.48 -11.19 7.51
C THR A 58 -14.83 -11.69 6.12
N ASN A 59 -13.98 -12.55 5.53
CA ASN A 59 -14.10 -13.09 4.17
C ASN A 59 -14.29 -12.01 3.08
N THR A 60 -13.89 -10.77 3.38
CA THR A 60 -14.03 -9.62 2.49
C THR A 60 -12.84 -8.68 2.65
N PHE A 61 -12.40 -8.12 1.54
CA PHE A 61 -11.47 -7.01 1.46
C PHE A 61 -12.14 -5.90 0.66
N TYR A 62 -12.06 -4.65 1.12
CA TYR A 62 -12.70 -3.54 0.43
C TYR A 62 -11.92 -2.24 0.51
N ALA A 63 -12.12 -1.38 -0.49
CA ALA A 63 -11.60 -0.04 -0.54
C ALA A 63 -12.64 0.93 -1.13
N THR A 64 -12.67 2.16 -0.63
CA THR A 64 -13.48 3.27 -1.15
C THR A 64 -12.55 4.38 -1.58
N TYR A 65 -12.67 4.79 -2.82
CA TYR A 65 -11.89 5.84 -3.44
C TYR A 65 -12.68 7.16 -3.38
N ASP A 66 -12.03 8.31 -3.21
CA ASP A 66 -12.74 9.61 -3.30
C ASP A 66 -13.27 9.89 -4.73
N LYS A 67 -12.75 9.14 -5.70
CA LYS A 67 -13.10 9.24 -7.12
C LYS A 67 -13.65 7.92 -7.64
N LYS A 68 -14.39 7.99 -8.74
CA LYS A 68 -14.95 6.81 -9.42
C LYS A 68 -13.85 5.88 -9.91
N ILE A 69 -14.13 4.59 -9.89
CA ILE A 69 -13.33 3.50 -10.46
C ILE A 69 -14.22 2.54 -11.27
N ASP A 70 -15.38 3.01 -11.72
CA ASP A 70 -16.45 2.24 -12.37
C ASP A 70 -16.07 1.55 -13.69
N ARG A 71 -14.94 1.94 -14.30
CA ARG A 71 -14.42 1.30 -15.53
C ARG A 71 -13.41 0.18 -15.23
N VAL A 72 -13.03 -0.02 -13.98
CA VAL A 72 -12.00 -0.98 -13.59
C VAL A 72 -12.50 -2.40 -13.82
N PRO A 73 -11.84 -3.21 -14.67
CA PRO A 73 -12.20 -4.61 -14.86
C PRO A 73 -11.84 -5.42 -13.62
N LYS A 74 -12.53 -6.55 -13.41
CA LYS A 74 -12.29 -7.43 -12.25
C LYS A 74 -10.83 -7.93 -12.19
N SER A 75 -10.20 -8.16 -13.34
CA SER A 75 -8.79 -8.52 -13.51
C SER A 75 -7.81 -7.52 -12.87
N VAL A 76 -8.19 -6.24 -12.82
CA VAL A 76 -7.42 -5.16 -12.15
C VAL A 76 -7.93 -4.93 -10.73
N GLY A 77 -9.24 -4.99 -10.51
CA GLY A 77 -9.87 -4.79 -9.20
C GLY A 77 -9.39 -5.78 -8.13
N VAL A 78 -8.86 -6.94 -8.52
CA VAL A 78 -8.33 -7.94 -7.59
C VAL A 78 -6.93 -7.61 -7.04
N ILE A 79 -6.16 -6.77 -7.74
CA ILE A 79 -4.76 -6.46 -7.43
C ILE A 79 -4.56 -5.95 -5.99
N PRO A 80 -5.40 -5.04 -5.45
CA PRO A 80 -5.29 -4.61 -4.05
C PRO A 80 -5.31 -5.78 -3.06
N LEU A 81 -6.18 -6.78 -3.26
CA LEU A 81 -6.22 -7.96 -2.40
C LEU A 81 -4.97 -8.83 -2.63
N LEU A 82 -4.61 -9.10 -3.89
CA LEU A 82 -3.47 -9.95 -4.24
C LEU A 82 -2.16 -9.45 -3.64
N CYS A 83 -1.83 -8.17 -3.80
CA CYS A 83 -0.63 -7.58 -3.21
C CYS A 83 -0.54 -7.80 -1.68
N ASN A 84 -1.68 -7.86 -1.00
CA ASN A 84 -1.71 -8.07 0.45
C ASN A 84 -1.69 -9.54 0.88
N VAL A 85 -2.03 -10.48 0.00
CA VAL A 85 -2.02 -11.93 0.32
C VAL A 85 -0.82 -12.66 -0.24
N LEU A 86 -0.18 -12.16 -1.30
CA LEU A 86 0.93 -12.83 -1.98
C LEU A 86 2.10 -13.15 -1.03
N PRO A 87 2.57 -12.25 -0.15
CA PRO A 87 3.62 -12.60 0.79
C PRO A 87 3.22 -13.73 1.74
N LEU A 88 1.95 -13.83 2.17
CA LEU A 88 1.47 -14.98 2.94
C LEU A 88 1.46 -16.26 2.09
N VAL A 89 0.98 -16.14 0.85
CA VAL A 89 0.86 -17.27 -0.08
C VAL A 89 2.21 -17.94 -0.27
N TRP A 90 3.28 -17.15 -0.35
CA TRP A 90 4.61 -17.70 -0.53
C TRP A 90 5.17 -18.38 0.71
N ILE A 91 5.08 -17.74 1.88
CA ILE A 91 5.65 -18.30 3.12
C ILE A 91 4.86 -19.51 3.66
N PHE A 92 3.58 -19.64 3.31
CA PHE A 92 2.72 -20.75 3.73
C PHE A 92 2.54 -21.83 2.66
N ASP A 93 3.25 -21.75 1.54
CA ASP A 93 3.10 -22.66 0.39
C ASP A 93 1.62 -22.84 0.00
N ALA A 94 0.97 -21.71 -0.25
CA ALA A 94 -0.46 -21.67 -0.56
C ALA A 94 -0.72 -21.46 -2.05
N GLU A 95 -1.96 -21.73 -2.46
CA GLU A 95 -2.44 -21.42 -3.80
C GLU A 95 -3.50 -20.31 -3.77
N VAL A 96 -3.31 -19.30 -4.61
CA VAL A 96 -4.38 -18.34 -4.95
C VAL A 96 -5.15 -18.88 -6.14
N ILE A 97 -6.47 -19.02 -6.00
CA ILE A 97 -7.37 -19.34 -7.10
C ILE A 97 -8.19 -18.08 -7.39
N VAL A 98 -8.09 -17.58 -8.62
CA VAL A 98 -8.75 -16.35 -9.07
C VAL A 98 -9.36 -16.52 -10.46
N ASP A 99 -10.49 -15.90 -10.74
CA ASP A 99 -11.16 -16.04 -12.04
C ASP A 99 -10.41 -15.33 -13.17
N ASP A 100 -9.96 -14.08 -12.95
CA ASP A 100 -9.27 -13.28 -13.95
C ASP A 100 -8.21 -12.39 -13.26
N ILE A 101 -7.11 -12.13 -13.94
CA ILE A 101 -6.01 -11.30 -13.44
C ILE A 101 -5.40 -10.49 -14.59
N ASP A 102 -4.90 -9.30 -14.28
CA ASP A 102 -4.14 -8.50 -15.23
C ASP A 102 -2.85 -9.20 -15.66
N LYS A 103 -2.57 -9.18 -16.96
CA LYS A 103 -1.41 -9.82 -17.56
C LYS A 103 -0.09 -9.28 -17.05
N ASP A 104 0.11 -7.96 -17.08
CA ASP A 104 1.39 -7.35 -16.67
C ASP A 104 1.65 -7.57 -15.18
N PHE A 105 0.60 -7.53 -14.35
CA PHE A 105 0.70 -7.88 -12.93
C PHE A 105 1.06 -9.34 -12.72
N TYR A 106 0.37 -10.27 -13.39
CA TYR A 106 0.65 -11.71 -13.28
C TYR A 106 2.07 -12.05 -13.71
N GLU A 107 2.53 -11.50 -14.84
CA GLU A 107 3.87 -11.72 -15.38
C GLU A 107 4.96 -11.10 -14.49
N SER A 108 4.64 -10.09 -13.67
CA SER A 108 5.61 -9.47 -12.76
C SER A 108 5.68 -10.13 -11.37
N ILE A 109 4.81 -11.10 -11.05
CA ILE A 109 4.74 -11.72 -9.71
C ILE A 109 6.06 -12.35 -9.31
N GLU A 110 6.68 -13.13 -10.19
CA GLU A 110 7.94 -13.80 -9.88
C GLU A 110 9.10 -12.81 -9.73
N ASP A 111 9.08 -11.70 -10.47
CA ASP A 111 10.10 -10.65 -10.37
C ASP A 111 10.09 -10.00 -8.97
N PHE A 112 8.94 -9.53 -8.49
CA PHE A 112 8.87 -8.90 -7.17
C PHE A 112 8.92 -9.93 -6.02
N LYS A 113 8.53 -11.18 -6.25
CA LYS A 113 8.77 -12.30 -5.32
C LYS A 113 10.27 -12.52 -5.12
N GLN A 114 11.08 -12.38 -6.17
CA GLN A 114 12.53 -12.53 -6.07
C GLN A 114 13.14 -11.50 -5.11
N GLY A 115 12.59 -10.29 -5.03
CA GLY A 115 12.98 -9.30 -4.02
C GLY A 115 12.84 -9.81 -2.58
N TYR A 116 11.72 -10.49 -2.27
CA TYR A 116 11.53 -11.13 -0.95
C TYR A 116 12.49 -12.29 -0.70
N ILE A 117 12.76 -13.10 -1.72
CA ILE A 117 13.75 -14.20 -1.62
C ILE A 117 15.15 -13.64 -1.31
N ASN A 118 15.53 -12.55 -1.97
CA ASN A 118 16.81 -11.88 -1.75
C ASN A 118 16.89 -11.27 -0.35
N MET A 119 15.79 -10.68 0.13
CA MET A 119 15.68 -10.07 1.45
C MET A 119 15.76 -11.12 2.58
N TYR A 120 15.16 -12.29 2.39
CA TYR A 120 15.11 -13.36 3.38
C TYR A 120 15.61 -14.70 2.80
N PRO A 121 16.93 -14.84 2.54
CA PRO A 121 17.48 -16.00 1.82
C PRO A 121 17.39 -17.34 2.59
N LYS A 122 17.02 -17.28 3.88
CA LYS A 122 16.80 -18.46 4.73
C LYS A 122 15.34 -18.92 4.78
N VAL A 123 14.43 -18.21 4.09
CA VAL A 123 13.00 -18.50 4.06
C VAL A 123 12.64 -19.12 2.72
N ASP A 124 11.85 -20.20 2.78
CA ASP A 124 11.28 -20.82 1.60
C ASP A 124 10.06 -20.01 1.10
N PHE A 125 10.21 -19.29 -0.02
CA PHE A 125 9.10 -18.62 -0.70
C PHE A 125 8.49 -19.54 -1.77
N LYS A 126 7.49 -20.32 -1.38
CA LYS A 126 6.78 -21.27 -2.24
C LYS A 126 5.48 -20.65 -2.76
N GLY A 127 4.41 -21.44 -2.90
CA GLY A 127 3.10 -20.97 -3.32
C GLY A 127 3.00 -20.51 -4.78
N ARG A 128 1.78 -20.36 -5.26
CA ARG A 128 1.48 -20.00 -6.66
C ARG A 128 0.16 -19.27 -6.82
N VAL A 129 0.01 -18.60 -7.97
CA VAL A 129 -1.25 -18.00 -8.41
C VAL A 129 -1.77 -18.79 -9.61
N SER A 130 -3.01 -19.27 -9.50
CA SER A 130 -3.70 -20.09 -10.49
C SER A 130 -4.93 -19.34 -11.02
N PRO A 131 -4.75 -18.42 -11.99
CA PRO A 131 -5.86 -17.73 -12.62
C PRO A 131 -6.58 -18.63 -13.63
N LYS A 132 -7.91 -18.54 -13.73
CA LYS A 132 -8.65 -19.20 -14.83
C LYS A 132 -8.47 -18.47 -16.17
N LYS A 133 -8.24 -17.17 -16.12
CA LYS A 133 -8.01 -16.29 -17.27
C LYS A 133 -6.97 -15.23 -16.92
N ILE A 134 -6.14 -14.91 -17.90
CA ILE A 134 -5.20 -13.79 -17.84
C ILE A 134 -5.64 -12.79 -18.91
N SER A 135 -5.96 -11.58 -18.50
CA SER A 135 -6.47 -10.53 -19.39
C SER A 135 -5.42 -9.46 -19.61
N ASP A 136 -5.17 -9.14 -20.88
CA ASP A 136 -4.40 -7.96 -21.25
C ASP A 136 -5.30 -6.73 -21.09
N ASN A 137 -5.03 -5.92 -20.06
CA ASN A 137 -5.76 -4.68 -19.80
C ASN A 137 -4.96 -3.45 -20.18
N ARG A 138 -3.87 -3.59 -20.96
CA ARG A 138 -3.05 -2.44 -21.39
C ARG A 138 -3.92 -1.37 -22.02
N GLN A 139 -3.69 -0.15 -21.57
CA GLN A 139 -4.41 1.02 -22.04
C GLN A 139 -3.52 1.86 -22.95
N ASP A 140 -4.11 2.37 -24.02
CA ASP A 140 -3.48 3.41 -24.82
C ASP A 140 -3.45 4.74 -24.04
N ASP A 141 -2.41 5.54 -24.30
CA ASP A 141 -2.21 6.90 -23.76
C ASP A 141 -2.06 6.99 -22.23
N LEU A 142 -1.40 6.03 -21.58
CA LEU A 142 -0.94 6.22 -20.20
C LEU A 142 0.03 7.41 -20.16
N ASN A 143 -0.34 8.47 -19.42
CA ASN A 143 0.42 9.72 -19.44
C ASN A 143 0.42 10.50 -18.12
N ARG A 144 -0.30 10.03 -17.08
CA ARG A 144 -0.34 10.69 -15.78
C ARG A 144 0.64 10.07 -14.81
N THR A 145 1.00 10.83 -13.79
CA THR A 145 1.78 10.33 -12.66
C THR A 145 0.99 10.44 -11.36
N ALA A 146 1.34 9.60 -10.40
CA ALA A 146 0.83 9.68 -9.04
C ALA A 146 1.97 9.41 -8.06
N THR A 147 1.84 9.95 -6.85
CA THR A 147 2.74 9.62 -5.75
C THR A 147 1.94 9.29 -4.51
N PHE A 148 2.34 8.24 -3.80
CA PHE A 148 1.85 8.05 -2.45
C PHE A 148 2.38 9.18 -1.57
N PHE A 149 1.49 9.82 -0.83
CA PHE A 149 1.82 11.02 -0.06
C PHE A 149 1.19 10.96 1.33
N SER A 150 2.03 11.06 2.37
CA SER A 150 1.61 11.01 3.78
C SER A 150 1.99 12.26 4.58
N GLY A 151 2.63 13.25 3.93
CA GLY A 151 3.13 14.47 4.56
C GLY A 151 4.44 14.30 5.35
N GLY A 152 5.07 13.13 5.30
CA GLY A 152 6.39 12.88 5.90
C GLY A 152 7.54 13.41 5.07
N VAL A 153 8.76 13.41 5.65
CA VAL A 153 10.01 13.81 4.98
C VAL A 153 10.20 13.07 3.65
N ASP A 154 10.04 11.75 3.67
CA ASP A 154 10.25 10.89 2.51
C ASP A 154 9.26 11.21 1.39
N ALA A 155 7.97 11.33 1.73
CA ALA A 155 6.91 11.71 0.78
C ALA A 155 7.11 13.12 0.18
N TYR A 156 7.58 14.09 0.96
CA TYR A 156 7.89 15.43 0.44
C TYR A 156 9.10 15.42 -0.48
N ASN A 157 10.14 14.64 -0.19
CA ASN A 157 11.30 14.54 -1.07
C ASN A 157 10.88 14.03 -2.47
N THR A 158 10.07 12.97 -2.52
CA THR A 158 9.54 12.44 -3.79
C THR A 158 8.63 13.45 -4.48
N LEU A 159 7.70 14.08 -3.75
CA LEU A 159 6.84 15.11 -4.32
C LEU A 159 7.64 16.25 -4.96
N ILE A 160 8.63 16.79 -4.25
CA ILE A 160 9.45 17.91 -4.74
C ILE A 160 10.25 17.50 -5.98
N SER A 161 10.72 16.25 -6.03
CA SER A 161 11.51 15.73 -7.16
C SER A 161 10.68 15.58 -8.44
N HIS A 162 9.37 15.35 -8.31
CA HIS A 162 8.46 15.09 -9.42
C HIS A 162 7.32 16.11 -9.54
N ILE A 163 7.42 17.26 -8.86
CA ILE A 163 6.30 18.22 -8.77
C ILE A 163 5.88 18.76 -10.15
N ASP A 164 6.84 18.93 -11.06
CA ASP A 164 6.62 19.43 -12.42
C ASP A 164 5.87 18.42 -13.31
N GLU A 165 5.81 17.16 -12.90
CA GLU A 165 5.00 16.13 -13.56
C GLU A 165 3.51 16.22 -13.20
N ASN A 166 3.14 17.14 -12.29
CA ASN A 166 1.79 17.33 -11.76
C ASN A 166 1.17 16.03 -11.20
N PRO A 167 1.86 15.32 -10.29
CA PRO A 167 1.41 14.02 -9.83
C PRO A 167 0.11 14.12 -9.02
N ILE A 168 -0.73 13.10 -9.15
CA ILE A 168 -1.87 12.90 -8.25
C ILE A 168 -1.32 12.45 -6.89
N LEU A 169 -1.64 13.20 -5.83
CA LEU A 169 -1.34 12.80 -4.45
C LEU A 169 -2.34 11.72 -4.01
N VAL A 170 -1.83 10.57 -3.56
CA VAL A 170 -2.65 9.46 -3.09
C VAL A 170 -2.32 9.12 -1.64
N THR A 171 -3.34 9.04 -0.78
CA THR A 171 -3.16 8.74 0.64
C THR A 171 -4.13 7.64 1.08
N LEU A 172 -3.62 6.65 1.83
CA LEU A 172 -4.43 5.55 2.34
C LEU A 172 -4.89 5.82 3.78
N TRP A 173 -6.19 5.81 3.99
CA TRP A 173 -6.82 5.70 5.31
C TRP A 173 -7.12 4.23 5.61
N GLY A 174 -6.58 3.70 6.70
CA GLY A 174 -6.61 2.28 7.04
C GLY A 174 -5.22 1.59 6.94
N ALA A 175 -4.18 2.37 6.61
CA ALA A 175 -2.76 1.96 6.65
C ALA A 175 -2.10 2.47 7.95
N ASP A 176 -1.28 3.53 7.85
CA ASP A 176 -0.63 4.21 9.00
C ASP A 176 -1.61 4.95 9.91
N ILE A 177 -2.80 5.28 9.39
CA ILE A 177 -3.91 5.84 10.14
C ILE A 177 -4.95 4.74 10.26
N PHE A 178 -5.27 4.33 11.48
CA PHE A 178 -6.23 3.25 11.70
C PHE A 178 -7.60 3.59 11.09
N PHE A 179 -8.31 2.55 10.68
CA PHE A 179 -9.58 2.68 9.95
C PHE A 179 -10.66 3.44 10.73
N GLU A 180 -10.63 3.30 12.06
CA GLU A 180 -11.51 3.93 13.03
C GLU A 180 -11.00 5.30 13.52
N ASP A 181 -9.77 5.70 13.21
CA ASP A 181 -9.20 7.00 13.63
C ASP A 181 -9.69 8.15 12.73
N HIS A 182 -10.94 8.56 12.97
CA HIS A 182 -11.57 9.67 12.28
C HIS A 182 -10.90 11.03 12.57
N ALA A 183 -10.37 11.21 13.78
CA ALA A 183 -9.77 12.48 14.18
C ALA A 183 -8.41 12.66 13.50
N GLY A 184 -7.54 11.64 13.55
CA GLY A 184 -6.27 11.62 12.83
C GLY A 184 -6.46 11.72 11.33
N TRP A 185 -7.46 11.02 10.77
CA TRP A 185 -7.80 11.16 9.36
C TRP A 185 -8.21 12.60 9.00
N SER A 186 -9.11 13.21 9.77
CA SER A 186 -9.58 14.58 9.49
C SER A 186 -8.44 15.61 9.55
N PHE A 187 -7.46 15.41 10.42
CA PHE A 187 -6.26 16.24 10.46
C PHE A 187 -5.40 16.06 9.21
N ILE A 188 -5.09 14.81 8.85
CA ILE A 188 -4.19 14.48 7.73
C ILE A 188 -4.83 14.85 6.39
N ASP A 189 -6.10 14.56 6.20
CA ASP A 189 -6.86 14.90 5.00
C ASP A 189 -6.83 16.42 4.73
N ARG A 190 -7.00 17.24 5.77
CA ARG A 190 -6.90 18.70 5.65
C ARG A 190 -5.47 19.16 5.35
N LEU A 191 -4.47 18.56 6.00
CA LEU A 191 -3.06 18.89 5.74
C LEU A 191 -2.69 18.61 4.29
N ILE A 192 -3.05 17.43 3.77
CA ILE A 192 -2.72 17.04 2.40
C ILE A 192 -3.54 17.81 1.36
N LYS A 193 -4.83 18.12 1.64
CA LYS A 193 -5.61 19.06 0.82
C LYS A 193 -4.93 20.42 0.69
N ASN A 194 -4.36 20.95 1.77
CA ASN A 194 -3.63 22.21 1.73
C ASN A 194 -2.37 22.10 0.85
N VAL A 195 -1.61 21.00 0.97
CA VAL A 195 -0.44 20.75 0.11
C VAL A 195 -0.86 20.66 -1.36
N ALA A 196 -1.94 19.96 -1.66
CA ALA A 196 -2.47 19.83 -3.02
C ALA A 196 -2.87 21.20 -3.58
N ASN A 197 -3.66 21.98 -2.84
CA ASN A 197 -4.10 23.32 -3.24
C ASN A 197 -2.93 24.30 -3.41
N GLN A 198 -1.94 24.27 -2.51
CA GLN A 198 -0.78 25.16 -2.57
C GLN A 198 0.13 24.89 -3.78
N ASN A 199 0.03 23.71 -4.38
CA ASN A 199 0.83 23.28 -5.52
C ASN A 199 -0.02 22.98 -6.77
N ASP A 200 -1.31 23.33 -6.76
CA ASP A 200 -2.25 23.09 -7.86
C ASP A 200 -2.33 21.60 -8.31
N LEU A 201 -2.20 20.68 -7.35
CA LEU A 201 -2.21 19.24 -7.58
C LEU A 201 -3.56 18.60 -7.27
N ASN A 202 -3.81 17.44 -7.88
CA ASN A 202 -4.95 16.60 -7.52
C ASN A 202 -4.62 15.76 -6.28
N TYR A 203 -5.60 15.57 -5.40
CA TYR A 203 -5.48 14.70 -4.24
C TYR A 203 -6.66 13.73 -4.19
N ILE A 204 -6.37 12.44 -4.00
CA ILE A 204 -7.35 11.36 -3.97
C ILE A 204 -7.06 10.45 -2.78
N PRO A 205 -7.82 10.54 -1.69
CA PRO A 205 -7.72 9.58 -0.61
C PRO A 205 -8.40 8.25 -0.94
N ILE A 206 -7.90 7.18 -0.32
CA ILE A 206 -8.42 5.81 -0.41
C ILE A 206 -8.67 5.30 1.01
N LYS A 207 -9.92 5.00 1.37
CA LYS A 207 -10.26 4.33 2.64
C LYS A 207 -10.33 2.82 2.43
N THR A 208 -9.58 2.03 3.20
CA THR A 208 -9.40 0.60 2.91
C THR A 208 -9.43 -0.29 4.16
N SER A 209 -9.94 -1.51 4.02
CA SER A 209 -9.88 -2.57 5.02
C SER A 209 -8.50 -3.24 5.14
N PHE A 210 -7.45 -2.64 4.57
CA PHE A 210 -6.05 -3.11 4.51
C PHE A 210 -5.58 -3.87 5.76
N ARG A 211 -5.77 -3.31 6.95
CA ARG A 211 -5.34 -3.92 8.24
C ARG A 211 -6.44 -4.69 8.98
N ARG A 212 -7.60 -4.89 8.35
CA ARG A 212 -8.81 -5.45 8.98
C ARG A 212 -9.14 -6.88 8.58
N PHE A 213 -8.44 -7.44 7.60
CA PHE A 213 -8.75 -8.77 7.08
C PHE A 213 -7.70 -9.83 7.49
N LEU A 214 -6.51 -9.40 7.93
CA LEU A 214 -5.46 -10.26 8.50
C LEU A 214 -5.40 -10.13 10.03
N ASN A 215 -4.96 -11.20 10.68
CA ASN A 215 -4.56 -11.22 12.08
C ASN A 215 -3.07 -10.88 12.18
N GLU A 216 -2.77 -9.58 12.14
CA GLU A 216 -1.40 -9.04 12.08
C GLU A 216 -0.56 -9.41 13.30
N ASP A 217 -1.14 -9.51 14.50
CA ASP A 217 -0.40 -9.85 15.71
C ASP A 217 0.13 -11.28 15.62
N THR A 218 -0.76 -12.23 15.31
CA THR A 218 -0.38 -13.64 15.16
C THR A 218 0.54 -13.87 13.95
N LEU A 219 0.36 -13.12 12.86
CA LEU A 219 1.28 -13.13 11.73
C LEU A 219 2.67 -12.60 12.12
N SER A 220 2.72 -11.47 12.83
CA SER A 220 3.97 -10.85 13.28
C SER A 220 4.74 -11.79 14.19
N GLU A 221 4.09 -12.47 15.12
CA GLU A 221 4.74 -13.49 15.96
C GLU A 221 5.32 -14.65 15.15
N TYR A 222 4.63 -15.09 14.08
CA TYR A 222 5.11 -16.16 13.21
C TYR A 222 6.33 -15.71 12.41
N VAL A 223 6.24 -14.58 11.70
CA VAL A 223 7.35 -14.10 10.87
C VAL A 223 8.54 -13.65 11.70
N PHE A 224 8.32 -13.09 12.89
CA PHE A 224 9.41 -12.71 13.78
C PHE A 224 10.28 -13.91 14.18
N LYS A 225 9.66 -15.07 14.43
CA LYS A 225 10.41 -16.31 14.71
C LYS A 225 11.17 -16.82 13.49
N LEU A 226 10.72 -16.48 12.29
CA LEU A 226 11.28 -16.95 11.02
C LEU A 226 12.40 -16.03 10.52
N THR A 227 12.27 -14.72 10.69
CA THR A 227 13.14 -13.71 10.07
C THR A 227 13.73 -12.68 11.04
N GLY A 228 13.16 -12.54 12.24
CA GLY A 228 13.49 -11.44 13.16
C GLY A 228 12.76 -10.13 12.88
N ASP A 229 11.89 -10.08 11.85
CA ASP A 229 11.09 -8.92 11.49
C ASP A 229 9.61 -9.08 11.83
N ASN A 230 8.87 -7.98 11.88
CA ASN A 230 7.41 -8.00 12.00
C ASN A 230 6.72 -8.03 10.63
N TRP A 231 5.46 -8.47 10.61
CA TRP A 231 4.68 -8.65 9.39
C TRP A 231 4.53 -7.36 8.57
N TRP A 232 4.19 -6.26 9.24
CA TRP A 232 3.96 -4.98 8.59
C TRP A 232 5.22 -4.48 7.89
N TYR A 233 6.33 -4.35 8.63
CA TYR A 233 7.58 -3.81 8.14
C TYR A 233 8.29 -4.76 7.16
N GLY A 234 8.39 -6.04 7.50
CA GLY A 234 9.17 -7.02 6.72
C GLY A 234 8.44 -7.60 5.51
N PHE A 235 7.09 -7.60 5.49
CA PHE A 235 6.35 -8.30 4.44
C PHE A 235 5.26 -7.49 3.72
N GLN A 236 4.52 -6.63 4.41
CA GLN A 236 3.24 -6.16 3.88
C GLN A 236 3.23 -4.72 3.37
N HIS A 237 3.80 -3.76 4.08
CA HIS A 237 3.43 -2.35 3.93
C HIS A 237 3.66 -1.80 2.50
N GLY A 238 4.85 -1.98 1.91
CA GLY A 238 5.20 -1.46 0.58
C GLY A 238 4.29 -1.98 -0.52
N ILE A 239 4.39 -3.28 -0.83
CA ILE A 239 3.55 -3.93 -1.86
C ILE A 239 2.05 -3.76 -1.58
N GLY A 240 1.65 -3.81 -0.30
CA GLY A 240 0.28 -3.62 0.14
C GLY A 240 -0.24 -2.24 -0.26
N ILE A 241 0.51 -1.17 0.03
CA ILE A 241 0.17 0.21 -0.39
C ILE A 241 0.12 0.32 -1.91
N ILE A 242 1.15 -0.19 -2.60
CA ILE A 242 1.25 -0.16 -4.07
C ILE A 242 -0.01 -0.76 -4.72
N GLY A 243 -0.45 -1.94 -4.25
CA GLY A 243 -1.61 -2.62 -4.84
C GLY A 243 -2.89 -1.79 -4.82
N HIS A 244 -3.08 -0.92 -3.82
CA HIS A 244 -4.31 -0.12 -3.69
C HIS A 244 -4.50 0.91 -4.81
N ILE A 245 -3.43 1.32 -5.50
CA ILE A 245 -3.53 2.32 -6.56
C ILE A 245 -4.01 1.73 -7.87
N ALA A 246 -3.93 0.42 -8.09
CA ALA A 246 -4.20 -0.19 -9.40
C ALA A 246 -5.59 0.19 -9.99
N PRO A 247 -6.71 0.16 -9.22
CA PRO A 247 -8.00 0.63 -9.72
C PRO A 247 -7.99 2.11 -10.13
N LEU A 248 -7.34 2.96 -9.33
CA LEU A 248 -7.23 4.39 -9.61
C LEU A 248 -6.35 4.64 -10.85
N ALA A 249 -5.23 3.94 -10.95
CA ALA A 249 -4.30 4.03 -12.06
C ALA A 249 -4.94 3.62 -13.39
N TYR A 250 -5.78 2.59 -13.37
CA TYR A 250 -6.54 2.17 -14.55
C TYR A 250 -7.60 3.20 -14.94
N GLN A 251 -8.37 3.73 -13.98
CA GLN A 251 -9.41 4.72 -14.29
C GLN A 251 -8.82 6.02 -14.85
N TYR A 252 -7.69 6.46 -14.30
CA TYR A 252 -7.11 7.78 -14.56
C TYR A 252 -5.87 7.75 -15.48
N LYS A 253 -5.61 6.63 -16.16
CA LYS A 253 -4.50 6.46 -17.11
C LYS A 253 -3.13 6.85 -16.51
N ILE A 254 -2.88 6.42 -15.27
CA ILE A 254 -1.60 6.64 -14.60
C ILE A 254 -0.57 5.71 -15.22
N LYS A 255 0.54 6.29 -15.70
CA LYS A 255 1.69 5.58 -16.26
C LYS A 255 2.72 5.24 -15.19
N THR A 256 2.99 6.17 -14.28
CA THR A 256 4.04 6.04 -13.27
C THR A 256 3.47 6.33 -11.88
N VAL A 257 3.72 5.42 -10.95
CA VAL A 257 3.41 5.59 -9.53
C VAL A 257 4.69 5.66 -8.73
N TYR A 258 4.89 6.75 -8.00
CA TYR A 258 6.01 6.91 -7.09
C TYR A 258 5.64 6.44 -5.68
N ILE A 259 6.51 5.64 -5.07
CA ILE A 259 6.52 5.32 -3.65
C ILE A 259 7.85 5.79 -3.06
N ALA A 260 7.78 6.60 -2.01
CA ALA A 260 8.98 7.20 -1.42
C ALA A 260 9.79 6.17 -0.64
N SER A 261 11.11 6.20 -0.82
CA SER A 261 12.04 5.36 -0.07
C SER A 261 12.07 5.74 1.40
N SER A 262 12.09 4.72 2.27
CA SER A 262 12.37 4.92 3.70
C SER A 262 13.85 4.74 4.03
N LEU A 263 14.52 3.88 3.27
CA LEU A 263 15.93 3.52 3.42
C LEU A 263 16.78 4.16 2.30
N THR A 264 18.09 4.01 2.42
CA THR A 264 19.08 4.48 1.43
C THR A 264 19.84 3.32 0.81
N ILE A 265 20.54 3.58 -0.30
CA ILE A 265 21.40 2.60 -0.98
C ILE A 265 22.44 1.92 -0.08
N ASP A 266 22.95 2.61 0.93
CA ASP A 266 23.94 2.07 1.86
C ASP A 266 23.31 1.31 3.05
N ASP A 267 21.98 1.30 3.15
CA ASP A 267 21.25 0.63 4.22
C ASP A 267 20.89 -0.80 3.81
N ASN A 268 21.47 -1.78 4.51
CA ASN A 268 21.24 -3.21 4.28
C ASN A 268 20.12 -3.78 5.16
N THR A 269 19.31 -2.94 5.79
CA THR A 269 18.17 -3.37 6.61
C THR A 269 17.05 -3.90 5.73
N THR A 270 16.42 -4.99 6.16
CA THR A 270 15.26 -5.60 5.52
C THR A 270 14.05 -4.67 5.61
N CYS A 271 13.34 -4.45 4.50
CA CYS A 271 12.16 -3.59 4.45
C CYS A 271 11.26 -3.96 3.26
N ALA A 272 9.99 -4.27 3.48
CA ALA A 272 9.06 -4.65 2.39
C ALA A 272 8.77 -3.53 1.38
N SER A 273 9.26 -2.32 1.62
CA SER A 273 9.36 -1.27 0.60
C SER A 273 10.83 -1.17 0.21
N ASP A 274 11.18 -1.88 -0.86
CA ASP A 274 12.53 -2.04 -1.37
C ASP A 274 12.53 -1.95 -2.91
N PRO A 275 13.54 -1.34 -3.54
CA PRO A 275 13.63 -1.23 -5.00
C PRO A 275 13.55 -2.57 -5.75
N THR A 276 13.99 -3.68 -5.15
CA THR A 276 13.93 -5.02 -5.76
C THR A 276 12.55 -5.67 -5.70
N ILE A 277 11.61 -5.05 -4.98
CA ILE A 277 10.20 -5.44 -4.92
C ILE A 277 9.36 -4.38 -5.65
N ASP A 278 9.42 -3.14 -5.17
CA ASP A 278 8.51 -2.06 -5.55
C ASP A 278 8.60 -1.74 -7.04
N ASN A 279 9.81 -1.63 -7.62
CA ASN A 279 10.01 -1.33 -9.04
C ASN A 279 9.52 -2.46 -9.98
N TYR A 280 9.34 -3.66 -9.46
CA TYR A 280 8.91 -4.83 -10.22
C TYR A 280 7.40 -5.06 -10.15
N VAL A 281 6.68 -4.30 -9.32
CA VAL A 281 5.21 -4.33 -9.35
C VAL A 281 4.71 -3.54 -10.57
N ARG A 282 4.10 -4.24 -11.53
CA ARG A 282 3.56 -3.65 -12.76
C ARG A 282 2.09 -4.02 -12.93
N PHE A 283 1.32 -3.22 -13.65
CA PHE A 283 -0.05 -3.56 -14.02
C PHE A 283 -0.52 -2.74 -15.22
N PHE A 284 -1.10 -3.40 -16.25
CA PHE A 284 -1.69 -2.81 -17.46
C PHE A 284 -0.87 -1.68 -18.16
N GLY A 285 0.46 -1.75 -18.11
CA GLY A 285 1.39 -0.74 -18.65
C GLY A 285 1.78 0.37 -17.67
N CYS A 286 1.18 0.42 -16.48
CA CYS A 286 1.63 1.25 -15.37
C CYS A 286 2.82 0.60 -14.67
N GLN A 287 3.80 1.43 -14.31
CA GLN A 287 5.00 1.05 -13.57
C GLN A 287 5.03 1.76 -12.21
N VAL A 288 5.71 1.11 -11.25
CA VAL A 288 5.98 1.68 -9.93
C VAL A 288 7.46 2.05 -9.86
N VAL A 289 7.76 3.17 -9.21
CA VAL A 289 9.11 3.67 -9.00
C VAL A 289 9.33 3.90 -7.50
N HIS A 290 10.29 3.18 -6.93
CA HIS A 290 10.79 3.39 -5.58
C HIS A 290 11.77 4.57 -5.60
N ASP A 291 11.31 5.72 -5.11
CA ASP A 291 11.94 7.01 -5.37
C ASP A 291 12.74 7.57 -4.17
N GLY A 292 13.85 8.23 -4.47
CA GLY A 292 14.68 8.93 -3.47
C GLY A 292 15.58 8.01 -2.64
N TYR A 293 15.88 6.79 -3.12
CA TYR A 293 16.75 5.81 -2.47
C TYR A 293 18.23 6.27 -2.38
N GLU A 294 18.60 7.26 -3.18
CA GLU A 294 19.89 7.93 -3.20
C GLU A 294 20.05 9.01 -2.11
N TYR A 295 18.97 9.38 -1.40
CA TYR A 295 19.00 10.45 -0.41
C TYR A 295 18.85 9.92 1.01
N SER A 296 19.80 10.24 1.87
CA SER A 296 19.68 10.08 3.31
C SER A 296 18.64 11.02 3.91
N ARG A 297 18.16 10.69 5.10
CA ARG A 297 17.18 11.54 5.80
C ARG A 297 17.67 12.99 6.00
N PRO A 298 18.92 13.26 6.43
CA PRO A 298 19.45 14.62 6.46
C PRO A 298 19.38 15.33 5.10
N GLU A 299 19.79 14.66 4.01
CA GLU A 299 19.74 15.23 2.65
C GLU A 299 18.31 15.53 2.22
N LYS A 300 17.35 14.62 2.48
CA LYS A 300 15.92 14.87 2.23
C LYS A 300 15.43 16.10 2.99
N THR A 301 15.81 16.28 4.26
CA THR A 301 15.41 17.48 5.02
C THR A 301 16.04 18.76 4.48
N VAL A 302 17.31 18.73 4.04
CA VAL A 302 17.96 19.89 3.41
C VAL A 302 17.25 20.26 2.12
N ARG A 303 16.96 19.29 1.25
CA ARG A 303 16.21 19.51 0.00
C ARG A 303 14.83 20.13 0.25
N ILE A 304 14.12 19.68 1.28
CA ILE A 304 12.83 20.26 1.67
C ILE A 304 13.02 21.73 2.11
N SER A 305 14.03 22.02 2.93
CA SER A 305 14.31 23.38 3.37
C SER A 305 14.68 24.31 2.22
N GLU A 306 15.54 23.85 1.31
CA GLU A 306 15.91 24.59 0.10
C GLU A 306 14.70 24.87 -0.79
N TYR A 307 13.78 23.90 -0.92
CA TYR A 307 12.52 24.09 -1.63
C TYR A 307 11.65 25.17 -0.98
N VAL A 308 11.49 25.14 0.35
CA VAL A 308 10.74 26.18 1.09
C VAL A 308 11.39 27.55 0.91
N GLU A 309 12.71 27.63 1.01
CA GLU A 309 13.45 28.88 0.83
C GLU A 309 13.31 29.44 -0.60
N LYS A 310 13.40 28.58 -1.62
CA LYS A 310 13.30 28.97 -3.03
C LYS A 310 11.88 29.40 -3.41
N THR A 311 10.88 28.66 -2.97
CA THR A 311 9.49 28.85 -3.41
C THR A 311 8.69 29.77 -2.48
N LYS A 312 9.17 30.00 -1.25
CA LYS A 312 8.45 30.68 -0.17
C LYS A 312 7.12 30.02 0.20
N LYS A 313 6.95 28.76 -0.19
CA LYS A 313 5.78 27.93 0.11
C LYS A 313 6.04 27.19 1.43
N PRO A 314 5.31 27.48 2.53
CA PRO A 314 5.54 26.81 3.80
C PRO A 314 5.17 25.32 3.70
N ILE A 315 5.91 24.48 4.41
CA ILE A 315 5.69 23.03 4.47
C ILE A 315 5.46 22.63 5.93
N GLN A 316 4.36 21.92 6.18
CA GLN A 316 4.11 21.27 7.46
C GLN A 316 4.44 19.77 7.32
N LEU A 317 5.45 19.31 8.06
CA LEU A 317 5.85 17.91 8.09
C LEU A 317 5.02 17.14 9.12
N ARG A 318 4.63 15.91 8.78
CA ARG A 318 4.01 14.94 9.69
C ARG A 318 4.82 13.65 9.64
N VAL A 319 5.59 13.39 10.70
CA VAL A 319 6.50 12.23 10.75
C VAL A 319 6.15 11.26 11.88
N CYS A 320 5.41 11.72 12.89
CA CYS A 320 5.06 10.90 14.04
C CYS A 320 4.08 9.78 13.67
N TRP A 321 4.33 8.60 14.22
CA TRP A 321 3.48 7.42 14.10
C TRP A 321 2.82 7.01 15.42
N GLU A 322 3.22 7.63 16.55
CA GLU A 322 2.74 7.30 17.90
C GLU A 322 1.59 8.19 18.39
N SER A 323 1.42 9.36 17.80
CA SER A 323 0.47 10.36 18.28
C SER A 323 -0.97 10.04 17.87
N GLU A 324 -1.88 10.06 18.83
CA GLU A 324 -3.30 10.13 18.56
C GLU A 324 -3.65 11.49 17.91
N GLY A 325 -4.51 11.47 16.88
CA GLY A 325 -4.94 12.68 16.19
C GLY A 325 -3.95 13.24 15.15
N GLY A 326 -2.81 12.57 14.92
CA GLY A 326 -1.95 12.79 13.74
C GLY A 326 -0.94 13.93 13.82
N SER A 327 -0.82 14.64 14.95
CA SER A 327 0.18 15.70 15.17
C SER A 327 1.60 15.15 15.43
N ASN A 328 2.67 15.95 15.39
CA ASN A 328 3.99 15.46 15.81
C ASN A 328 4.11 15.44 17.35
N CYS A 329 4.31 14.27 17.97
CA CYS A 329 4.47 14.19 19.43
C CYS A 329 5.75 14.90 19.93
N CYS A 330 6.73 15.07 19.04
CA CYS A 330 8.03 15.68 19.32
C CYS A 330 8.85 14.99 20.43
N GLN A 331 8.53 13.75 20.76
CA GLN A 331 9.19 12.98 21.82
C GLN A 331 9.60 11.55 21.41
N CYS A 332 9.16 11.08 20.24
CA CYS A 332 9.58 9.79 19.70
C CYS A 332 10.85 9.90 18.86
N GLU A 333 11.53 8.77 18.65
CA GLU A 333 12.77 8.67 17.86
C GLU A 333 12.63 9.34 16.49
N LYS A 334 11.55 9.05 15.75
CA LYS A 334 11.33 9.60 14.40
C LYS A 334 11.14 11.13 14.40
N CYS A 335 10.52 11.67 15.46
CA CYS A 335 10.42 13.12 15.63
C CYS A 335 11.78 13.72 15.98
N TYR A 336 12.50 13.18 16.97
CA TYR A 336 13.82 13.68 17.35
C TYR A 336 14.80 13.66 16.18
N ARG A 337 14.88 12.54 15.45
CA ARG A 337 15.74 12.41 14.29
C ARG A 337 15.44 13.49 13.24
N THR A 338 14.16 13.76 12.99
CA THR A 338 13.76 14.80 12.02
C THR A 338 14.06 16.21 12.53
N ILE A 339 13.79 16.51 13.80
CA ILE A 339 14.13 17.79 14.45
C ILE A 339 15.63 18.06 14.37
N LEU A 340 16.45 17.06 14.72
CA LEU A 340 17.92 17.17 14.67
C LEU A 340 18.43 17.38 13.24
N CYS A 341 17.86 16.70 12.25
CA CYS A 341 18.21 16.91 10.84
C CYS A 341 17.88 18.34 10.38
N LEU A 342 16.70 18.86 10.72
CA LEU A 342 16.31 20.24 10.41
C LEU A 342 17.24 21.27 11.06
N LEU A 343 17.59 21.07 12.34
CA LEU A 343 18.54 21.93 13.06
C LEU A 343 19.94 21.88 12.44
N ALA A 344 20.43 20.69 12.07
CA ALA A 344 21.71 20.52 11.39
C ALA A 344 21.72 21.24 10.02
N GLY A 345 20.60 21.19 9.30
CA GLY A 345 20.35 21.97 8.08
C GLY A 345 20.03 23.45 8.32
N LYS A 346 20.29 23.98 9.53
CA LYS A 346 20.06 25.39 9.93
C LYS A 346 18.62 25.89 9.79
N SER A 347 17.67 24.97 9.70
CA SER A 347 16.24 25.26 9.65
C SER A 347 15.64 25.28 11.07
N ARG A 348 14.54 26.03 11.25
CA ARG A 348 13.82 26.09 12.53
C ARG A 348 12.69 25.05 12.51
N PRO A 349 12.75 23.96 13.31
CA PRO A 349 11.75 22.88 13.20
C PRO A 349 10.31 23.32 13.47
N GLN A 350 10.09 24.38 14.25
CA GLN A 350 8.78 24.97 14.49
C GLN A 350 8.10 25.44 13.19
N GLU A 351 8.89 25.93 12.23
CA GLU A 351 8.40 26.34 10.90
C GLU A 351 7.90 25.15 10.07
N TYR A 352 8.28 23.92 10.46
CA TYR A 352 7.89 22.66 9.82
C TYR A 352 6.86 21.86 10.63
N GLY A 353 6.28 22.46 11.68
CA GLY A 353 5.22 21.83 12.49
C GLY A 353 5.72 20.99 13.68
N PHE A 354 6.94 21.24 14.16
CA PHE A 354 7.45 20.64 15.39
C PHE A 354 7.38 21.62 16.56
N ASN A 355 6.29 21.55 17.32
CA ASN A 355 6.05 22.39 18.50
C ASN A 355 6.46 21.67 19.79
N TYR A 356 7.77 21.44 19.97
CA TYR A 356 8.31 20.94 21.23
C TYR A 356 8.44 22.04 22.27
N ARG A 357 8.31 21.68 23.54
CA ARG A 357 8.40 22.59 24.70
C ARG A 357 9.79 22.63 25.28
#